data_AF-A0A9C8GJU4-F1
#
_entry.id   AF-A0A9C8GJU4-F1
#
_cell.length_a   1.000
_cell.length_b   1.000
_cell.length_c   1.000
_cell.angle_alpha   90.00
_cell.angle_beta   90.00
_cell.angle_gamma   90.00
#
_symmetry.space_group_name_H-M   'P 1'
#
loop_
_entity.id
_entity.type
_entity.pdbx_description
1 polymer ?
#
loop_
_entity_poly.entity_id
_entity_poly.type
_entity_poly.pdbx_seq_one_letter_code
_entity_poly.pdbx_strand_id
1 'polypeptide(L)' 'MLIGIDASRAAIAHPTGTEIYSRDLIRAMLALGTEHHFRLYFRTASPGDTLSETFSRAEQRPIPFPRLWT' A
#
# COMPACT_ATOMS: atom_id res chain seq x y z
N MET A 1 -7.58 -13.45 8.61
CA MET A 1 -7.82 -13.46 7.15
C MET A 1 -6.74 -12.61 6.46
N LEU A 2 -6.30 -12.98 5.26
CA LEU A 2 -5.36 -12.18 4.45
C LEU A 2 -6.13 -11.22 3.54
N ILE A 3 -5.85 -9.92 3.63
CA ILE A 3 -6.42 -8.88 2.77
C ILE A 3 -5.32 -8.31 1.88
N GLY A 4 -5.46 -8.52 0.57
CA GLY A 4 -4.57 -7.94 -0.43
C GLY A 4 -5.07 -6.58 -0.91
N ILE A 5 -4.20 -5.57 -0.89
CA ILE A 5 -4.51 -4.21 -1.36
C ILE A 5 -3.49 -3.81 -2.42
N ASP A 6 -3.94 -3.31 -3.56
CA ASP A 6 -3.08 -2.57 -4.48
C ASP A 6 -2.76 -1.19 -3.89
N ALA A 7 -1.52 -1.01 -3.44
CA ALA A 7 -1.02 0.20 -2.81
C ALA A 7 -0.24 1.10 -3.77
N SER A 8 -0.28 0.79 -5.08
CA SER A 8 0.49 1.51 -6.11
C SER A 8 0.21 3.03 -6.12
N ARG A 9 -1.04 3.46 -5.87
CA ARG A 9 -1.39 4.89 -5.75
C ARG A 9 -0.87 5.52 -4.47
N ALA A 10 -0.86 4.77 -3.37
CA ALA A 10 -0.40 5.25 -2.07
C ALA A 10 1.13 5.41 -1.99
N ALA A 11 1.88 4.79 -2.91
CA ALA A 11 3.34 4.81 -2.97
C ALA A 11 3.93 5.86 -3.93
N ILE A 12 3.11 6.80 -4.43
CA ILE A 12 3.60 7.89 -5.28
C ILE A 12 4.35 8.92 -4.43
N ALA A 13 5.59 9.25 -4.83
CA ALA A 13 6.46 10.18 -4.09
C ALA A 13 5.89 11.61 -4.01
N HIS A 14 5.22 12.07 -5.06
CA HIS A 14 4.64 13.42 -5.16
C HIS A 14 3.12 13.32 -5.39
N PRO A 15 2.33 13.03 -4.34
CA PRO A 15 0.90 12.80 -4.47
C PRO A 15 0.15 14.12 -4.76
N THR A 16 -0.93 14.07 -5.55
CA THR A 16 -1.69 15.28 -5.95
C THR A 16 -3.15 15.29 -5.49
N GLY A 17 -3.65 14.18 -4.93
CA GLY A 17 -4.95 14.15 -4.26
C GLY A 17 -5.38 12.73 -3.89
N THR A 18 -5.81 11.94 -4.87
CA THR A 18 -6.26 10.56 -4.68
C THR A 18 -5.18 9.69 -4.03
N GLU A 19 -3.92 9.93 -4.36
CA GLU A 19 -2.77 9.24 -3.74
C GLU A 19 -2.69 9.48 -2.22
N ILE A 20 -3.02 10.70 -1.78
CA ILE A 20 -3.07 11.07 -0.35
C ILE A 20 -4.19 10.28 0.33
N TYR A 21 -5.39 10.33 -0.26
CA TYR A 21 -6.55 9.60 0.26
C TYR A 21 -6.27 8.10 0.38
N SER A 22 -5.73 7.48 -0.68
CA SER A 22 -5.36 6.05 -0.67
C SER A 22 -4.35 5.73 0.44
N ARG A 23 -3.33 6.58 0.63
CA ARG A 23 -2.32 6.40 1.66
C ARG A 23 -2.92 6.48 3.07
N ASP A 24 -3.72 7.51 3.34
CA ASP A 24 -4.33 7.72 4.66
C ASP A 24 -5.36 6.65 4.99
N LEU A 25 -6.15 6.21 4.01
CA LEU A 25 -7.09 5.11 4.18
C LEU A 25 -6.38 3.81 4.52
N ILE A 26 -5.34 3.44 3.76
CA ILE A 26 -4.55 2.24 4.05
C ILE A 26 -3.93 2.34 5.45
N ARG A 27 -3.33 3.49 5.81
CA ARG A 27 -2.77 3.70 7.15
C ARG A 27 -3.80 3.50 8.26
N ALA A 28 -5.01 4.05 8.10
CA ALA A 28 -6.09 3.89 9.06
C ALA A 28 -6.54 2.44 9.20
N MET A 29 -6.66 1.71 8.07
CA MET A 29 -7.01 0.28 8.08
C MET A 29 -5.96 -0.56 8.83
N LEU A 30 -4.66 -0.31 8.59
CA LEU A 30 -3.56 -0.99 9.29
C LEU A 30 -3.52 -0.67 10.79
N ALA A 31 -3.99 0.51 11.19
CA ALA A 31 -4.09 0.89 12.60
C ALA A 31 -5.21 0.13 13.32
N LEU A 32 -6.32 -0.15 12.64
CA LEU A 32 -7.50 -0.82 13.20
C LEU A 32 -7.41 -2.36 13.18
N GLY A 33 -6.83 -2.94 12.13
CA GLY A 33 -6.92 -4.37 11.89
C GLY A 33 -5.83 -5.19 12.58
N THR A 34 -6.04 -5.54 13.86
CA THR A 34 -5.18 -6.49 14.58
C THR A 34 -5.53 -7.96 14.30
N GLU A 35 -6.73 -8.25 13.78
CA GLU A 35 -7.21 -9.61 13.44
C GLU A 35 -6.97 -10.00 11.97
N HIS A 36 -6.47 -9.07 11.15
CA HIS A 36 -6.26 -9.28 9.72
C HIS A 36 -4.79 -9.09 9.36
N HIS A 37 -4.30 -9.96 8.49
CA HIS A 37 -2.99 -9.78 7.88
C HIS A 37 -3.19 -8.98 6.60
N PHE A 38 -2.53 -7.84 6.50
CA PHE A 38 -2.56 -7.03 5.29
C PHE A 38 -1.34 -7.31 4.45
N ARG A 39 -1.55 -7.41 3.13
CA ARG A 39 -0.48 -7.45 2.13
C ARG A 39 -0.68 -6.33 1.12
N LEU A 40 0.30 -5.46 1.01
CA LEU A 40 0.30 -4.34 0.08
C LEU A 40 1.11 -4.68 -1.15
N TYR A 41 0.47 -4.53 -2.31
CA TYR A 41 1.10 -4.73 -3.60
C TYR A 41 1.55 -3.41 -4.20
N PHE A 42 2.80 -3.35 -4.61
CA PHE A 42 3.40 -2.16 -5.22
C PHE A 42 3.86 -2.46 -6.65
N ARG A 43 3.66 -1.53 -7.56
CA ARG A 43 4.19 -1.66 -8.93
C ARG A 43 5.71 -1.60 -8.99
N THR A 44 6.32 -0.84 -8.08
CA THR A 44 7.77 -0.61 -8.01
C THR A 44 8.41 -1.55 -7.00
N ALA A 45 9.67 -1.94 -7.25
CA ALA A 45 10.40 -2.93 -6.44
C ALA A 45 10.57 -2.55 -4.96
N SER A 46 10.58 -1.25 -4.66
CA SER A 46 10.71 -0.75 -3.30
C SER A 46 9.92 0.57 -3.16
N PRO A 47 8.90 0.63 -2.28
CA PRO A 47 8.48 1.92 -1.75
C PRO A 47 9.63 2.48 -0.92
N GLY A 48 10.07 3.71 -1.18
CA GLY A 48 11.21 4.31 -0.48
C GLY A 48 11.05 4.28 1.05
N ASP A 49 12.15 4.42 1.80
CA ASP A 49 12.23 4.16 3.25
C ASP A 49 11.05 4.72 4.06
N THR A 50 10.66 5.97 3.80
CA THR A 50 9.52 6.64 4.47
C THR A 50 8.18 5.93 4.28
N LEU A 51 7.92 5.39 3.09
CA LEU A 51 6.71 4.63 2.80
C LEU A 51 6.76 3.24 3.44
N SER A 52 7.96 2.67 3.55
CA SER A 52 8.17 1.39 4.21
C SER A 52 7.82 1.47 5.71
N GLU A 53 8.21 2.55 6.38
CA GLU A 53 7.81 2.83 7.77
C GLU A 53 6.30 3.04 7.92
N THR A 54 5.70 3.79 7.00
CA THR A 54 4.26 4.08 6.98
C THR A 54 3.41 2.81 6.92
N PHE A 55 3.91 1.77 6.25
CA PHE A 55 3.22 0.49 6.04
C PHE A 55 3.86 -0.69 6.78
N SER A 56 4.61 -0.43 7.86
CA SER A 56 5.31 -1.45 8.66
C SER A 56 4.42 -2.57 9.21
N ARG A 57 3.11 -2.32 9.37
CA ARG A 57 2.12 -3.30 9.85
C ARG A 57 1.58 -4.25 8.77
N ALA A 58 2.04 -4.10 7.53
CA ALA A 58 1.61 -4.93 6.41
C ALA A 58 2.82 -5.58 5.73
N GLU A 59 2.59 -6.77 5.16
CA GLU A 59 3.57 -7.36 4.27
C GLU A 59 3.61 -6.55 2.97
N GLN A 60 4.80 -6.14 2.55
CA GLN A 60 4.99 -5.36 1.34
C GLN A 60 5.52 -6.27 0.23
N ARG A 61 4.82 -6.31 -0.91
CA ARG A 61 5.18 -7.19 -2.02
C ARG A 61 5.19 -6.46 -3.36
N PRO A 62 6.34 -6.35 -4.04
CA PRO A 62 6.38 -5.80 -5.38
C PRO A 62 5.74 -6.77 -6.38
N ILE A 63 4.88 -6.23 -7.25
CA ILE A 63 4.25 -6.89 -8.39
C ILE A 63 4.42 -5.97 -9.60
N PRO A 64 5.51 -6.10 -10.37
CA PRO A 64 5.83 -5.22 -11.50
C PRO A 64 5.02 -5.55 -12.78
N PHE A 65 3.93 -6.31 -12.66
CA PHE A 65 3.09 -6.66 -13.81
C PHE A 65 2.06 -5.55 -14.12
N PRO A 66 1.63 -5.41 -15.39
CA PRO A 66 0.50 -4.57 -15.74
C PRO A 66 -0.77 -5.01 -15.01
N ARG A 67 -1.67 -4.06 -14.72
CA ARG A 67 -3.01 -4.42 -14.22
C ARG A 67 -3.77 -5.11 -15.35
N LEU A 68 -4.48 -6.19 -15.01
CA LEU A 68 -5.37 -6.88 -15.93
C LEU A 68 -6.81 -6.34 -15.88
N TRP A 69 -7.01 -5.25 -15.12
CA TRP A 69 -8.27 -4.54 -14.97
C TRP A 69 -8.00 -3.03 -14.94
N THR A 70 -8.97 -2.24 -15.37
CA THR A 70 -8.96 -0.77 -15.30
C THR A 70 -10.27 -0.28 -14.72
#